data_AF-A0AAC9IIH2-F1
#
_entry.id   AF-A0AAC9IIH2-F1
#
_cell.length_a   1.000
_cell.length_b   1.000
_cell.length_c   1.000
_cell.angle_alpha   90.00
_cell.angle_beta   90.00
_cell.angle_gamma   90.00
#
_symmetry.space_group_name_H-M   'P 1'
#
loop_
_entity.id
_entity.type
_entity.pdbx_description
1 polymer ?
#
loop_
_entity_poly.entity_id
_entity_poly.type
_entity_poly.pdbx_seq_one_letter_code
_entity_poly.pdbx_strand_id
1 'polypeptide(L)'
;MKKVISSVLLVLVLVSSAFAIPAPTSAKEFGSINLNKVHNLGKTGNTKIEKISYDQYVKEVSKSRGISKKEVQKSSTNLSKKQFSTAATKYSMHKMTIVQDVGFLYQPKVQIYAWTYASGSFVQFKYIEDIDLDRYSSLGSKHFAGKVKAKITSPTAIWWYVNGDFYNNGTTNVSISGSGSAAVKGVTVTGSFSVSKSSNHYKYWNNSGTKHR
;
A
#
# COMPACT_ATOMS: atom_id res chain seq x y z
N MET A 1 52.73 51.28 44.07
CA MET A 1 51.75 50.33 44.64
C MET A 1 52.03 48.95 44.05
N LYS A 2 51.83 47.90 44.87
CA LYS A 2 52.37 46.54 44.75
C LYS A 2 51.64 45.68 43.70
N LYS A 3 52.43 44.87 42.95
CA LYS A 3 52.23 43.49 42.40
C LYS A 3 50.89 43.21 41.65
N VAL A 4 50.79 42.37 40.62
CA VAL A 4 51.04 40.92 40.61
C VAL A 4 51.10 40.44 39.14
N ILE A 5 52.10 39.62 38.81
CA ILE A 5 52.16 38.79 37.61
C ILE A 5 51.20 37.61 37.83
N SER A 6 50.27 37.34 36.91
CA SER A 6 49.56 36.07 36.93
C SER A 6 49.28 35.57 35.52
N SER A 7 50.01 34.51 35.17
CA SER A 7 49.86 33.65 34.01
C SER A 7 48.41 33.15 33.88
N VAL A 8 47.81 33.32 32.70
CA VAL A 8 46.55 32.64 32.36
C VAL A 8 46.89 31.51 31.40
N LEU A 9 46.77 30.30 31.94
CA LEU A 9 46.92 29.02 31.28
C LEU A 9 45.78 28.82 30.27
N LEU A 10 46.10 28.65 28.99
CA LEU A 10 45.13 28.36 27.94
C LEU A 10 44.70 26.89 28.04
N VAL A 11 43.53 26.62 28.62
CA VAL A 11 42.93 25.27 28.64
C VAL A 11 42.08 25.11 27.37
N LEU A 12 42.60 24.35 26.41
CA LEU A 12 41.88 23.96 25.19
C LEU A 12 40.96 22.77 25.53
N VAL A 13 39.69 23.02 25.83
CA VAL A 13 38.69 21.95 26.03
C VAL A 13 38.24 21.45 24.65
N LEU A 14 38.81 20.33 24.21
CA LEU A 14 38.29 19.54 23.10
C LEU A 14 36.97 18.88 23.53
N VAL A 15 35.85 19.54 23.25
CA VAL A 15 34.52 18.92 23.33
C VAL A 15 34.40 17.98 22.13
N SER A 16 34.86 16.73 22.28
CA SER A 16 34.51 15.67 21.34
C SER A 16 33.04 15.31 21.55
N SER A 17 32.14 16.04 20.89
CA SER A 17 30.77 15.55 20.72
C SER A 17 30.83 14.32 19.83
N ALA A 18 30.88 13.15 20.47
CA ALA A 18 30.54 11.90 19.84
C ALA A 18 29.10 12.03 19.34
N PHE A 19 28.94 12.46 18.09
CA PHE A 19 27.73 12.19 17.35
C PHE A 19 27.64 10.67 17.27
N ALA A 20 26.91 10.07 18.21
CA ALA A 20 26.40 8.74 18.05
C ALA A 20 25.58 8.76 16.77
N ILE A 21 26.17 8.28 15.68
CA ILE A 21 25.43 7.97 14.46
C ILE A 21 24.40 6.94 14.93
N PRO A 22 23.09 7.26 14.94
CA PRO A 22 22.12 6.25 15.30
C PRO A 22 22.33 5.08 14.35
N ALA A 23 22.59 3.90 14.93
CA ALA A 23 22.65 2.66 14.18
C ALA A 23 21.42 2.62 13.25
N PRO A 24 21.54 2.10 12.01
CA PRO A 24 20.39 1.93 11.15
C PRO A 24 19.33 1.16 11.95
N THR A 25 18.27 1.86 12.34
CA THR A 25 17.11 1.27 12.99
C THR A 25 16.71 0.08 12.16
N SER A 26 16.63 -1.09 12.79
CA SER A 26 16.17 -2.35 12.20
C SER A 26 15.10 -2.04 11.15
N ALA A 27 15.31 -2.48 9.90
CA ALA A 27 14.37 -2.28 8.82
C ALA A 27 12.96 -2.58 9.34
N LYS A 28 12.07 -1.57 9.36
CA LYS A 28 10.67 -1.80 9.67
C LYS A 28 10.20 -2.88 8.70
N GLU A 29 9.87 -4.07 9.22
CA GLU A 29 9.25 -5.13 8.42
C GLU A 29 7.87 -4.62 7.99
N PHE A 30 7.81 -3.93 6.85
CA PHE A 30 6.54 -3.54 6.26
C PHE A 30 5.90 -4.80 5.67
N GLY A 31 4.70 -5.08 6.20
CA GLY A 31 4.07 -6.39 6.19
C GLY A 31 3.92 -6.97 4.80
N SER A 32 4.43 -8.19 4.64
CA SER A 32 3.91 -9.10 3.63
C SER A 32 2.45 -9.42 3.96
N ILE A 33 1.54 -9.31 2.99
CA ILE A 33 0.19 -9.86 3.14
C ILE A 33 0.35 -11.38 3.13
N ASN A 34 -0.02 -12.08 4.21
CA ASN A 34 0.06 -13.54 4.30
C ASN A 34 -1.23 -14.14 4.87
N LEU A 35 -1.90 -15.00 4.09
CA LEU A 35 -3.15 -15.68 4.47
C LEU A 35 -3.01 -16.57 5.72
N ASN A 36 -1.84 -17.12 6.00
CA ASN A 36 -1.61 -17.97 7.18
C ASN A 36 -1.55 -17.16 8.50
N LYS A 37 -1.39 -15.83 8.41
CA LYS A 37 -1.47 -14.92 9.56
C LYS A 37 -2.88 -14.33 9.73
N VAL A 38 -3.84 -14.72 8.87
CA VAL A 38 -5.21 -14.15 8.83
C VAL A 38 -6.10 -14.65 9.95
N HIS A 39 -5.79 -15.76 10.62
CA HIS A 39 -6.59 -16.21 11.78
C HIS A 39 -6.56 -15.22 12.96
N ASN A 40 -5.62 -14.26 12.96
CA ASN A 40 -5.64 -13.08 13.81
C ASN A 40 -5.97 -11.84 12.96
N LEU A 41 -7.27 -11.64 12.63
CA LEU A 41 -7.80 -10.48 11.87
C LEU A 41 -7.63 -9.11 12.58
N GLY A 42 -6.74 -9.02 13.56
CA GLY A 42 -6.36 -7.77 14.25
C GLY A 42 -5.00 -7.28 13.75
N LYS A 43 -5.03 -6.27 12.85
CA LYS A 43 -3.92 -5.34 12.54
C LYS A 43 -2.51 -5.94 12.71
N THR A 44 -2.00 -6.66 11.71
CA THR A 44 -0.55 -6.91 11.68
C THR A 44 0.14 -5.67 11.13
N GLY A 45 0.66 -4.83 12.02
CA GLY A 45 1.29 -3.56 11.67
C GLY A 45 0.31 -2.60 10.97
N ASN A 46 0.69 -2.08 9.80
CA ASN A 46 -0.09 -1.12 9.01
C ASN A 46 -1.07 -1.77 8.02
N THR A 47 -1.27 -3.09 8.09
CA THR A 47 -2.10 -3.85 7.12
C THR A 47 -3.36 -4.42 7.78
N LYS A 48 -4.50 -4.24 7.11
CA LYS A 48 -5.80 -4.85 7.46
C LYS A 48 -6.29 -5.72 6.30
N ILE A 49 -6.78 -6.93 6.61
CA ILE A 49 -7.39 -7.84 5.63
C ILE A 49 -8.83 -8.08 6.05
N GLU A 50 -9.77 -7.90 5.14
CA GLU A 50 -11.20 -8.10 5.41
C GLU A 50 -11.86 -8.82 4.24
N LYS A 51 -12.75 -9.77 4.56
CA LYS A 51 -13.64 -10.37 3.55
C LYS A 51 -14.73 -9.36 3.18
N ILE A 52 -14.96 -9.17 1.90
CA ILE A 52 -15.97 -8.22 1.37
C ILE A 52 -16.87 -8.91 0.35
N SER A 53 -18.02 -8.31 0.06
CA SER A 53 -18.85 -8.72 -1.07
C SER A 53 -18.35 -8.10 -2.38
N TYR A 54 -18.72 -8.74 -3.51
CA TYR A 54 -18.47 -8.16 -4.83
C TYR A 54 -19.15 -6.80 -5.01
N ASP A 55 -20.38 -6.63 -4.50
CA ASP A 55 -21.11 -5.36 -4.57
C ASP A 55 -20.43 -4.26 -3.77
N GLN A 56 -19.79 -4.61 -2.63
CA GLN A 56 -18.98 -3.66 -1.86
C GLN A 56 -17.74 -3.23 -2.65
N TYR A 57 -17.02 -4.15 -3.29
CA TYR A 57 -15.92 -3.83 -4.20
C TYR A 57 -16.36 -2.85 -5.30
N VAL A 58 -17.44 -3.19 -6.03
CA VAL A 58 -17.96 -2.36 -7.12
C VAL A 58 -18.30 -0.96 -6.62
N LYS A 59 -18.92 -0.85 -5.44
CA LYS A 59 -19.26 0.44 -4.82
C LYS A 59 -18.02 1.25 -4.44
N GLU A 60 -17.03 0.62 -3.78
CA GLU A 60 -15.81 1.30 -3.32
C GLU A 60 -14.97 1.80 -4.51
N VAL A 61 -14.73 0.96 -5.51
CA VAL A 61 -13.92 1.33 -6.68
C VAL A 61 -14.61 2.37 -7.56
N SER A 62 -15.93 2.25 -7.76
CA SER A 62 -16.72 3.25 -8.49
C SER A 62 -16.59 4.63 -7.83
N LYS A 63 -16.71 4.69 -6.50
CA LYS A 63 -16.57 5.95 -5.74
C LYS A 63 -15.14 6.49 -5.80
N SER A 64 -14.14 5.64 -5.61
CA SER A 64 -12.73 6.05 -5.56
C SER A 64 -12.25 6.64 -6.89
N ARG A 65 -12.65 6.02 -8.00
CA ARG A 65 -12.20 6.40 -9.36
C ARG A 65 -13.14 7.36 -10.09
N GLY A 66 -14.34 7.61 -9.56
CA GLY A 66 -15.33 8.46 -10.21
C GLY A 66 -15.91 7.85 -11.50
N ILE A 67 -15.86 6.53 -11.66
CA ILE A 67 -16.40 5.79 -12.81
C ILE A 67 -17.71 5.09 -12.43
N SER A 68 -18.52 4.74 -13.43
CA SER A 68 -19.81 4.10 -13.16
C SER A 68 -19.64 2.68 -12.60
N LYS A 69 -20.57 2.21 -11.76
CA LYS A 69 -20.59 0.81 -11.28
C LYS A 69 -20.59 -0.20 -12.44
N LYS A 70 -21.31 0.11 -13.53
CA LYS A 70 -21.36 -0.72 -14.74
C LYS A 70 -19.98 -0.82 -15.40
N GLU A 71 -19.22 0.27 -15.42
CA GLU A 71 -17.86 0.29 -15.95
C GLU A 71 -16.91 -0.53 -15.09
N VAL A 72 -16.99 -0.42 -13.75
CA VAL A 72 -16.24 -1.28 -12.83
C VAL A 72 -16.55 -2.76 -13.07
N GLN A 73 -17.83 -3.10 -13.21
CA GLN A 73 -18.27 -4.47 -13.48
C GLN A 73 -17.81 -4.99 -14.85
N LYS A 74 -17.72 -4.12 -15.86
CA LYS A 74 -17.23 -4.47 -17.20
C LYS A 74 -15.71 -4.69 -17.22
N SER A 75 -14.95 -3.89 -16.46
CA SER A 75 -13.50 -4.04 -16.31
C SER A 75 -13.11 -5.17 -15.36
N SER A 76 -13.99 -5.49 -14.41
CA SER A 76 -13.85 -6.66 -13.54
C SER A 76 -14.01 -7.90 -14.41
N THR A 77 -13.10 -8.86 -14.26
CA THR A 77 -13.17 -10.05 -15.10
C THR A 77 -14.49 -10.78 -14.88
N ASN A 78 -15.13 -11.21 -15.97
CA ASN A 78 -16.40 -11.92 -16.05
C ASN A 78 -16.39 -13.30 -15.36
N LEU A 79 -15.96 -13.39 -14.10
CA LEU A 79 -16.56 -14.34 -13.17
C LEU A 79 -17.94 -13.80 -12.80
N SER A 80 -18.79 -13.72 -13.83
CA SER A 80 -20.21 -13.82 -13.66
C SER A 80 -20.47 -15.05 -12.78
N LYS A 81 -21.49 -14.95 -11.93
CA LYS A 81 -21.97 -15.96 -10.96
C LYS A 81 -21.92 -17.45 -11.41
N LYS A 82 -21.72 -17.73 -12.70
CA LYS A 82 -21.72 -19.04 -13.37
C LYS A 82 -20.49 -19.93 -13.16
N GLN A 83 -19.29 -19.41 -12.87
CA GLN A 83 -18.09 -20.27 -12.79
C GLN A 83 -17.77 -20.77 -11.37
N PHE A 84 -18.59 -20.39 -10.38
CA PHE A 84 -18.43 -20.74 -8.98
C PHE A 84 -19.48 -21.74 -8.45
N SER A 85 -20.30 -22.31 -9.35
CA SER A 85 -21.45 -23.17 -8.97
C SER A 85 -21.13 -24.67 -8.88
N THR A 86 -19.86 -25.09 -8.87
CA THR A 86 -19.51 -26.48 -8.54
C THR A 86 -19.36 -26.61 -7.02
N ALA A 87 -20.19 -27.45 -6.42
CA ALA A 87 -20.50 -27.54 -4.99
C ALA A 87 -19.32 -27.76 -4.01
N ALA A 88 -18.08 -27.91 -4.49
CA ALA A 88 -16.88 -28.13 -3.69
C ALA A 88 -15.94 -26.90 -3.55
N THR A 89 -16.17 -25.80 -4.28
CA THR A 89 -15.19 -24.68 -4.32
C THR A 89 -15.75 -23.39 -3.71
N LYS A 90 -15.20 -22.97 -2.56
CA LYS A 90 -15.60 -21.71 -1.89
C LYS A 90 -14.65 -20.58 -2.27
N TYR A 91 -15.05 -19.76 -3.24
CA TYR A 91 -14.34 -18.52 -3.54
C TYR A 91 -14.77 -17.39 -2.60
N SER A 92 -13.86 -16.48 -2.28
CA SER A 92 -14.16 -15.32 -1.45
C SER A 92 -13.32 -14.13 -1.86
N MET A 93 -13.95 -12.95 -1.90
CA MET A 93 -13.25 -11.69 -2.18
C MET A 93 -12.73 -11.09 -0.86
N HIS A 94 -11.50 -10.60 -0.90
CA HIS A 94 -10.85 -9.94 0.21
C HIS A 94 -10.30 -8.58 -0.22
N LYS A 95 -10.44 -7.60 0.67
CA LYS A 95 -9.76 -6.30 0.60
C LYS A 95 -8.57 -6.32 1.56
N MET A 96 -7.40 -5.94 1.06
CA MET A 96 -6.22 -5.69 1.86
C MET A 96 -5.94 -4.19 1.83
N THR A 97 -5.90 -3.57 3.01
CA THR A 97 -5.68 -2.13 3.20
C THR A 97 -4.34 -1.92 3.88
N ILE A 98 -3.42 -1.21 3.24
CA ILE A 98 -2.09 -0.89 3.77
C ILE A 98 -1.96 0.62 3.95
N VAL A 99 -1.89 1.07 5.20
CA VAL A 99 -1.72 2.48 5.55
C VAL A 99 -0.29 2.94 5.22
N GLN A 100 -0.18 4.08 4.54
CA GLN A 100 1.09 4.71 4.18
C GLN A 100 1.33 5.93 5.05
N ASP A 101 2.44 5.98 5.78
CA ASP A 101 2.79 7.09 6.67
C ASP A 101 3.45 8.26 5.91
N VAL A 102 2.78 8.77 4.88
CA VAL A 102 3.32 9.85 4.02
C VAL A 102 3.60 11.10 4.85
N GLY A 103 2.70 11.46 5.76
CA GLY A 103 2.91 12.48 6.78
C GLY A 103 2.05 12.24 8.00
N PHE A 104 2.34 12.96 9.09
CA PHE A 104 1.61 12.81 10.35
C PHE A 104 0.08 12.97 10.19
N LEU A 105 -0.35 13.91 9.34
CA LEU A 105 -1.77 14.19 9.07
C LEU A 105 -2.25 13.65 7.72
N TYR A 106 -1.38 12.99 6.94
CA TYR A 106 -1.72 12.48 5.62
C TYR A 106 -1.28 11.02 5.47
N GLN A 107 -2.25 10.12 5.63
CA GLN A 107 -2.04 8.68 5.62
C GLN A 107 -2.87 7.98 4.55
N PRO A 108 -2.47 8.05 3.26
CA PRO A 108 -3.18 7.36 2.19
C PRO A 108 -3.09 5.85 2.35
N LYS A 109 -4.01 5.11 1.73
CA LYS A 109 -4.12 3.66 1.88
C LYS A 109 -4.02 2.97 0.53
N VAL A 110 -3.05 2.07 0.41
CA VAL A 110 -3.03 1.12 -0.71
C VAL A 110 -4.15 0.11 -0.48
N GLN A 111 -4.99 -0.11 -1.48
CA GLN A 111 -6.09 -1.06 -1.45
C GLN A 111 -5.85 -2.11 -2.52
N ILE A 112 -5.81 -3.38 -2.12
CA ILE A 112 -5.70 -4.51 -3.03
C ILE A 112 -6.97 -5.34 -2.87
N TYR A 113 -7.58 -5.69 -3.99
CA TYR A 113 -8.76 -6.54 -4.05
C TYR A 113 -8.34 -7.86 -4.68
N ALA A 114 -8.56 -8.98 -3.99
CA ALA A 114 -8.16 -10.29 -4.49
C ALA A 114 -9.20 -11.35 -4.18
N TRP A 115 -9.30 -12.33 -5.07
CA TRP A 115 -10.07 -13.53 -4.84
C TRP A 115 -9.19 -14.61 -4.23
N THR A 116 -9.72 -15.27 -3.21
CA THR A 116 -9.16 -16.49 -2.65
C THR A 116 -10.04 -17.68 -3.04
N TYR A 117 -9.45 -18.86 -3.05
CA TYR A 117 -10.20 -20.11 -3.00
C TYR A 117 -9.88 -20.84 -1.70
N ALA A 118 -10.87 -21.58 -1.20
CA ALA A 118 -10.70 -22.50 -0.09
C ALA A 118 -11.10 -23.94 -0.48
N SER A 119 -10.29 -24.90 -0.04
CA SER A 119 -10.58 -26.34 -0.12
C SER A 119 -10.15 -26.99 1.20
N GLY A 120 -11.11 -27.52 1.97
CA GLY A 120 -10.85 -27.96 3.34
C GLY A 120 -10.31 -26.83 4.22
N SER A 121 -9.17 -27.07 4.88
CA SER A 121 -8.45 -26.09 5.71
C SER A 121 -7.51 -25.17 4.91
N PHE A 122 -7.31 -25.42 3.62
CA PHE A 122 -6.39 -24.65 2.79
C PHE A 122 -7.09 -23.44 2.17
N VAL A 123 -6.50 -22.26 2.32
CA VAL A 123 -6.95 -21.01 1.68
C VAL A 123 -5.77 -20.38 0.95
N GLN A 124 -5.96 -20.03 -0.32
CA GLN A 124 -4.92 -19.36 -1.10
C GLN A 124 -5.48 -18.31 -2.06
N PHE A 125 -4.64 -17.35 -2.44
CA PHE A 125 -4.94 -16.37 -3.47
C PHE A 125 -5.09 -17.06 -4.83
N LYS A 126 -6.15 -16.71 -5.54
CA LYS A 126 -6.40 -17.15 -6.91
C LYS A 126 -5.85 -16.13 -7.89
N TYR A 127 -6.29 -14.88 -7.77
CA TYR A 127 -5.83 -13.76 -8.59
C TYR A 127 -6.15 -12.42 -7.91
N ILE A 128 -5.46 -11.36 -8.34
CA ILE A 128 -5.74 -9.98 -7.90
C ILE A 128 -6.78 -9.37 -8.84
N GLU A 129 -7.95 -9.06 -8.31
CA GLU A 129 -9.03 -8.41 -9.05
C GLU A 129 -8.64 -6.97 -9.39
N ASP A 130 -8.11 -6.22 -8.42
CA ASP A 130 -7.84 -4.81 -8.61
C ASP A 130 -6.85 -4.23 -7.59
N ILE A 131 -6.32 -3.03 -7.89
CA ILE A 131 -5.49 -2.23 -7.00
C ILE A 131 -5.85 -0.75 -7.07
N ASP A 132 -5.84 -0.08 -5.94
CA ASP A 132 -6.12 1.34 -5.85
C ASP A 132 -5.30 2.03 -4.74
N LEU A 133 -5.34 3.36 -4.75
CA LEU A 133 -4.78 4.22 -3.73
C LEU A 133 -5.87 5.18 -3.22
N ASP A 134 -6.39 4.89 -2.04
CA ASP A 134 -7.29 5.81 -1.34
C ASP A 134 -6.46 6.96 -0.77
N ARG A 135 -6.60 8.11 -1.40
CA ARG A 135 -5.84 9.34 -1.13
C ARG A 135 -6.57 10.28 -0.19
N TYR A 136 -7.73 9.87 0.33
CA TYR A 136 -8.53 10.70 1.20
C TYR A 136 -7.90 10.86 2.58
N SER A 137 -7.90 12.09 3.09
CA SER A 137 -7.62 12.41 4.49
C SER A 137 -8.65 13.42 5.01
N SER A 138 -8.74 13.55 6.34
CA SER A 138 -9.64 14.52 6.99
C SER A 138 -9.34 15.98 6.60
N LEU A 139 -8.12 16.28 6.13
CA LEU A 139 -7.69 17.61 5.68
C LEU A 139 -7.77 17.81 4.15
N GLY A 140 -8.52 16.93 3.47
CA GLY A 140 -8.62 16.90 2.02
C GLY A 140 -7.76 15.81 1.38
N SER A 141 -7.97 15.59 0.09
CA SER A 141 -7.20 14.60 -0.67
C SER A 141 -5.99 15.24 -1.35
N LYS A 142 -4.91 14.47 -1.53
CA LYS A 142 -3.78 14.86 -2.37
C LYS A 142 -3.87 14.14 -3.72
N HIS A 143 -3.22 14.73 -4.73
CA HIS A 143 -3.11 14.14 -6.05
C HIS A 143 -1.85 13.31 -6.13
N PHE A 144 -1.92 12.14 -6.76
CA PHE A 144 -0.79 11.22 -6.83
C PHE A 144 -0.38 10.98 -8.29
N ALA A 145 0.91 11.12 -8.59
CA ALA A 145 1.49 10.70 -9.87
C ALA A 145 2.53 9.61 -9.57
N GLY A 146 2.35 8.43 -10.13
CA GLY A 146 3.21 7.29 -9.81
C GLY A 146 2.58 5.95 -10.13
N LYS A 147 3.11 4.91 -9.49
CA LYS A 147 2.67 3.53 -9.69
C LYS A 147 2.40 2.86 -8.35
N VAL A 148 1.28 2.17 -8.28
CA VAL A 148 0.98 1.20 -7.22
C VAL A 148 0.95 -0.18 -7.87
N LYS A 149 1.64 -1.15 -7.29
CA LYS A 149 1.79 -2.50 -7.85
C LYS A 149 1.48 -3.55 -6.81
N ALA A 150 0.92 -4.66 -7.26
CA ALA A 150 0.78 -5.87 -6.45
C ALA A 150 1.05 -7.13 -7.26
N LYS A 151 1.57 -8.17 -6.60
CA LYS A 151 1.87 -9.46 -7.21
C LYS A 151 1.68 -10.58 -6.20
N ILE A 152 0.97 -11.64 -6.61
CA ILE A 152 0.95 -12.90 -5.86
C ILE A 152 2.34 -13.54 -6.00
N THR A 153 3.05 -13.67 -4.88
CA THR A 153 4.42 -14.22 -4.82
C THR A 153 4.43 -15.68 -4.41
N SER A 154 3.51 -16.07 -3.52
CA SER A 154 3.22 -17.45 -3.14
C SER A 154 1.70 -17.65 -3.07
N PRO A 155 1.19 -18.89 -2.96
CA PRO A 155 -0.24 -19.13 -2.80
C PRO A 155 -0.87 -18.32 -1.66
N THR A 156 -0.12 -18.07 -0.59
CA THR A 156 -0.62 -17.37 0.58
C THR A 156 -0.09 -15.94 0.71
N ALA A 157 0.75 -15.45 -0.21
CA ALA A 157 1.40 -14.15 -0.07
C ALA A 157 1.26 -13.21 -1.28
N ILE A 158 0.99 -11.93 -0.99
CA ILE A 158 1.01 -10.83 -1.95
C ILE A 158 2.11 -9.83 -1.57
N TRP A 159 2.95 -9.52 -2.54
CA TRP A 159 3.87 -8.39 -2.51
C TRP A 159 3.17 -7.15 -3.06
N TRP A 160 3.51 -5.98 -2.53
CA TRP A 160 2.97 -4.70 -2.95
C TRP A 160 4.05 -3.62 -2.96
N TYR A 161 3.81 -2.56 -3.72
CA TYR A 161 4.71 -1.44 -3.90
C TYR A 161 3.94 -0.17 -4.27
N VAL A 162 4.39 0.97 -3.74
CA VAL A 162 3.94 2.31 -4.11
C VAL A 162 5.17 3.17 -4.34
N ASN A 163 5.21 3.87 -5.47
CA ASN A 163 6.24 4.86 -5.76
C ASN A 163 5.67 5.98 -6.60
N GLY A 164 5.82 7.20 -6.10
CA GLY A 164 5.44 8.39 -6.83
C GLY A 164 5.43 9.63 -5.95
N ASP A 165 4.82 10.67 -6.49
CA ASP A 165 4.76 12.00 -5.89
C ASP A 165 3.33 12.36 -5.52
N PHE A 166 3.18 12.92 -4.34
CA PHE A 166 1.95 13.57 -3.90
C PHE A 166 2.02 15.07 -4.16
N TYR A 167 0.91 15.64 -4.61
CA TYR A 167 0.73 17.06 -4.91
C TYR A 167 -0.49 17.61 -4.18
N ASN A 168 -0.44 18.87 -3.79
CA ASN A 168 -1.58 19.54 -3.16
C ASN A 168 -2.71 19.82 -4.15
N ASN A 169 -2.39 20.12 -5.42
CA ASN A 169 -3.35 20.47 -6.45
C ASN A 169 -3.20 19.58 -7.69
N GLY A 170 -4.30 19.40 -8.43
CA GLY A 170 -4.31 18.78 -9.76
C GLY A 170 -5.55 17.95 -10.02
N THR A 171 -5.48 17.05 -11.00
CA THR A 171 -6.50 16.03 -11.24
C THR A 171 -5.82 14.70 -11.49
N THR A 172 -6.21 13.67 -10.77
CA THR A 172 -5.57 12.35 -10.87
C THR A 172 -6.36 11.44 -11.78
N ASN A 173 -5.70 10.92 -12.80
CA ASN A 173 -6.22 9.85 -13.64
C ASN A 173 -5.60 8.52 -13.21
N VAL A 174 -6.37 7.44 -13.28
CA VAL A 174 -5.96 6.09 -12.89
C VAL A 174 -6.14 5.15 -14.07
N SER A 175 -5.10 4.38 -14.40
CA SER A 175 -5.18 3.28 -15.36
C SER A 175 -4.68 1.99 -14.72
N ILE A 176 -5.41 0.88 -14.94
CA ILE A 176 -5.07 -0.42 -14.36
C ILE A 176 -4.65 -1.38 -15.47
N SER A 177 -3.56 -2.11 -15.23
CA SER A 177 -3.09 -3.17 -16.13
C SER A 177 -2.80 -4.46 -15.37
N GLY A 178 -3.05 -5.60 -16.00
CA GLY A 178 -2.71 -6.93 -15.48
C GLY A 178 -3.67 -7.45 -14.40
N SER A 179 -4.86 -6.87 -14.25
CA SER A 179 -5.91 -7.26 -13.30
C SER A 179 -6.76 -8.46 -13.75
N GLY A 180 -7.56 -9.01 -12.81
CA GLY A 180 -8.56 -10.04 -13.09
C GLY A 180 -8.01 -11.46 -13.17
N SER A 181 -8.71 -12.38 -13.85
CA SER A 181 -8.25 -13.78 -14.06
C SER A 181 -6.89 -13.92 -14.76
N ALA A 182 -6.39 -12.86 -15.40
CA ALA A 182 -5.03 -12.78 -15.92
C ALA A 182 -3.98 -12.49 -14.84
N ALA A 183 -4.37 -11.98 -13.67
CA ALA A 183 -3.53 -11.62 -12.53
C ALA A 183 -3.17 -12.81 -11.62
N VAL A 184 -2.81 -13.95 -12.22
CA VAL A 184 -2.39 -15.16 -11.49
C VAL A 184 -0.97 -15.03 -10.94
N LYS A 185 -0.50 -16.03 -10.17
CA LYS A 185 0.87 -16.10 -9.66
C LYS A 185 1.88 -15.75 -10.77
N GLY A 186 2.75 -14.77 -10.52
CA GLY A 186 3.75 -14.32 -11.49
C GLY A 186 3.40 -13.00 -12.19
N VAL A 187 2.12 -12.69 -12.36
CA VAL A 187 1.65 -11.45 -13.01
C VAL A 187 1.59 -10.29 -12.01
N THR A 188 2.04 -9.11 -12.45
CA THR A 188 2.00 -7.90 -11.63
C THR A 188 0.82 -7.04 -12.05
N VAL A 189 -0.09 -6.78 -11.12
CA VAL A 189 -1.14 -5.78 -11.30
C VAL A 189 -0.53 -4.41 -11.03
N THR A 190 -0.75 -3.46 -11.93
CA THR A 190 -0.24 -2.10 -11.81
C THR A 190 -1.37 -1.10 -11.97
N GLY A 191 -1.56 -0.25 -10.95
CA GLY A 191 -2.29 1.00 -11.07
C GLY A 191 -1.31 2.13 -11.38
N SER A 192 -1.43 2.74 -12.55
CA SER A 192 -0.66 3.91 -12.95
C SER A 192 -1.50 5.16 -12.73
N PHE A 193 -0.92 6.12 -12.02
CA PHE A 193 -1.57 7.37 -11.65
C PHE A 193 -0.83 8.52 -12.31
N SER A 194 -1.56 9.43 -12.93
CA SER A 194 -1.02 10.65 -13.52
C SER A 194 -1.75 11.86 -12.96
N VAL A 195 -1.05 12.97 -12.74
CA VAL A 195 -1.67 14.23 -12.33
C VAL A 195 -1.54 15.23 -13.47
N SER A 196 -2.66 15.83 -13.89
CA SER A 196 -2.65 17.01 -14.75
C SER A 196 -2.75 18.28 -13.91
N LYS A 197 -2.19 19.38 -14.43
CA LYS A 197 -2.17 20.71 -13.76
C LYS A 197 -1.61 20.64 -12.33
N SER A 198 -0.60 19.78 -12.10
CA SER A 198 0.03 19.63 -10.80
C SER A 198 0.77 20.90 -10.41
N SER A 199 0.60 21.32 -9.16
CA SER A 199 1.41 22.36 -8.53
C SER A 199 1.53 22.08 -7.04
N ASN A 200 2.51 22.71 -6.39
CA ASN A 200 2.76 22.59 -4.96
C ASN A 200 2.99 21.11 -4.56
N HIS A 201 4.15 20.59 -4.96
CA HIS A 201 4.63 19.26 -4.58
C HIS A 201 4.58 19.11 -3.06
N TYR A 202 3.96 18.03 -2.60
CA TYR A 202 3.83 17.75 -1.18
C TYR A 202 4.96 16.85 -0.70
N LYS A 203 5.12 15.68 -1.32
CA LYS A 203 6.12 14.69 -0.90
C LYS A 203 6.31 13.59 -1.94
N TYR A 204 7.56 13.19 -2.13
CA TYR A 204 7.92 11.93 -2.77
C TYR A 204 7.71 10.76 -1.81
N TRP A 205 7.10 9.68 -2.29
CA TRP A 205 6.83 8.49 -1.49
C TRP A 205 7.25 7.23 -2.23
N ASN A 206 8.05 6.40 -1.56
CA ASN A 206 8.44 5.08 -2.03
C ASN A 206 8.35 4.11 -0.86
N ASN A 207 7.51 3.10 -0.99
CA ASN A 207 7.31 2.10 0.03
C ASN A 207 6.89 0.77 -0.59
N SER A 208 7.24 -0.34 0.06
CA SER A 208 6.90 -1.68 -0.42
C SER A 208 6.77 -2.67 0.73
N GLY A 209 5.96 -3.70 0.51
CA GLY A 209 5.94 -4.86 1.38
C GLY A 209 7.21 -5.69 1.22
N THR A 210 7.58 -6.41 2.26
CA THR A 210 8.70 -7.37 2.21
C THR A 210 8.43 -8.44 1.15
N LYS A 211 9.32 -8.57 0.18
CA LYS A 211 9.23 -9.60 -0.86
C LYS A 211 9.71 -10.92 -0.26
N HIS A 212 8.80 -11.84 0.04
CA HIS A 212 9.19 -13.21 0.37
C HIS A 212 9.93 -13.81 -0.82
N ARG A 213 11.19 -14.20 -0.59
CA ARG A 213 12.07 -14.86 -1.57
C ARG A 213 11.57 -16.27 -1.85
#